data_AF-A0A2V7H5J7-F1
#
_entry.id   AF-A0A2V7H5J7-F1
#
_cell.length_a   1.000
_cell.length_b   1.000
_cell.length_c   1.000
_cell.angle_alpha   90.00
_cell.angle_beta   90.00
_cell.angle_gamma   90.00
#
_symmetry.space_group_name_H-M   'P 1'
#
loop_
_entity.id
_entity.type
_entity.pdbx_description
1 polymer ?
#
loop_
_entity_poly.entity_id
_entity_poly.type
_entity_poly.pdbx_seq_one_letter_code
_entity_poly.pdbx_strand_id
1 'polypeptide(L)'
;MPSELDLLAVRADVELLNRTEGHRWRVRQADDGLRVYVKLSPAKSPDEYCLRLDFGESLSSGPPSVTFCDPESLAEGSPRDWPANLTQFFKHPPGNGGGWICNEWTREGRQHHAEWNRTWKTTRVVWRVVTAIQDILDKPGNYTGRNQ
;
A
#
# COMPACT_ATOMS: atom_id res chain seq x y z
N MET A 1 -13.53 10.72 -14.69
CA MET A 1 -14.48 9.92 -13.88
C MET A 1 -14.03 8.47 -13.97
N PRO A 2 -13.81 7.81 -12.83
CA PRO A 2 -13.43 6.39 -12.82
C PRO A 2 -14.52 5.53 -13.45
N SER A 3 -14.13 4.46 -14.14
CA SER A 3 -15.10 3.54 -14.72
C SER A 3 -15.80 2.74 -13.63
N GLU A 4 -17.08 2.38 -13.84
CA GLU A 4 -17.82 1.54 -12.90
C GLU A 4 -17.11 0.19 -12.67
N LEU A 5 -16.47 -0.35 -13.71
CA LEU A 5 -15.69 -1.58 -13.62
C LEU A 5 -14.47 -1.44 -12.70
N ASP A 6 -13.78 -0.31 -12.74
CA ASP A 6 -12.64 -0.03 -11.86
C ASP A 6 -13.10 0.01 -10.39
N LEU A 7 -14.21 0.72 -10.13
CA LEU A 7 -14.78 0.84 -8.78
C LEU A 7 -15.23 -0.52 -8.23
N LEU A 8 -15.89 -1.33 -9.06
CA LEU A 8 -16.32 -2.69 -8.71
C LEU A 8 -15.13 -3.62 -8.47
N ALA A 9 -14.07 -3.52 -9.27
CA ALA A 9 -12.86 -4.32 -9.07
C ALA A 9 -12.16 -4.00 -7.74
N VAL A 10 -12.00 -2.71 -7.41
CA VAL A 10 -11.45 -2.31 -6.10
C VAL A 10 -12.34 -2.78 -4.97
N ARG A 11 -13.66 -2.59 -5.08
CA ARG A 11 -14.62 -3.02 -4.06
C ARG A 11 -14.55 -4.53 -3.83
N ALA A 12 -14.50 -5.33 -4.90
CA ALA A 12 -14.40 -6.78 -4.81
C ALA A 12 -13.14 -7.22 -4.05
N ASP A 13 -11.99 -6.59 -4.30
CA ASP A 13 -10.76 -6.88 -3.56
C ASP A 13 -10.86 -6.48 -2.08
N VAL A 14 -11.45 -5.32 -1.78
CA VAL A 14 -11.68 -4.83 -0.41
C VAL A 14 -12.59 -5.78 0.36
N GLU A 15 -13.69 -6.21 -0.24
CA GLU A 15 -14.60 -7.19 0.36
C GLU A 15 -13.92 -8.54 0.59
N LEU A 16 -13.09 -9.00 -0.36
CA LEU A 16 -12.32 -10.23 -0.23
C LEU A 16 -11.33 -10.15 0.95
N LEU A 17 -10.58 -9.05 1.06
CA LEU A 17 -9.66 -8.82 2.17
C LEU A 17 -10.39 -8.77 3.51
N ASN A 18 -11.52 -8.08 3.60
CA ASN A 18 -12.29 -7.99 4.85
C ASN A 18 -12.88 -9.34 5.29
N ARG A 19 -13.09 -10.29 4.37
CA ARG A 19 -13.53 -11.66 4.69
C ARG A 19 -12.37 -12.59 5.06
N THR A 20 -11.13 -12.20 4.79
CA THR A 20 -9.95 -13.06 4.95
C THR A 20 -9.06 -12.54 6.07
N GLU A 21 -8.65 -13.42 7.00
CA GLU A 21 -7.66 -13.14 8.06
C GLU A 21 -7.77 -11.74 8.71
N GLY A 22 -9.00 -11.29 9.03
CA GLY A 22 -9.30 -9.91 9.43
C GLY A 22 -8.68 -9.40 10.74
N HIS A 23 -7.85 -10.20 11.40
CA HIS A 23 -7.02 -9.77 12.54
C HIS A 23 -5.67 -9.19 12.10
N ARG A 24 -5.22 -9.47 10.87
CA ARG A 24 -3.94 -9.04 10.30
C ARG A 24 -4.05 -7.67 9.64
N TRP A 25 -5.21 -7.39 9.03
CA TRP A 25 -5.49 -6.14 8.36
C TRP A 25 -6.94 -5.69 8.54
N ARG A 26 -7.16 -4.39 8.38
CA ARG A 26 -8.50 -3.80 8.23
C ARG A 26 -8.51 -2.89 7.02
N VAL A 27 -9.46 -3.09 6.12
CA VAL A 27 -9.48 -2.39 4.83
C VAL A 27 -10.72 -1.53 4.70
N ARG A 28 -10.52 -0.29 4.30
CA ARG A 28 -11.60 0.68 4.03
C ARG A 28 -11.38 1.33 2.67
N GLN A 29 -12.39 1.26 1.81
CA GLN A 29 -12.44 2.05 0.59
C GLN A 29 -12.91 3.47 0.91
N ALA A 30 -12.29 4.48 0.32
CA ALA A 30 -12.75 5.88 0.42
C ALA A 30 -14.00 6.11 -0.43
N ASP A 31 -14.70 7.23 -0.19
CA ASP A 31 -15.97 7.54 -0.86
C ASP A 31 -15.81 7.78 -2.37
N ASP A 32 -14.61 8.14 -2.83
CA ASP A 32 -14.29 8.24 -4.27
C ASP A 32 -14.11 6.87 -4.95
N GLY A 33 -14.02 5.79 -4.17
CA GLY A 33 -13.84 4.42 -4.62
C GLY A 33 -12.47 4.08 -5.21
N LEU A 34 -11.55 5.03 -5.40
CA LEU A 34 -10.21 4.82 -5.94
C LEU A 34 -9.08 5.05 -4.93
N ARG A 35 -9.42 5.44 -3.71
CA ARG A 35 -8.49 5.37 -2.58
C ARG A 35 -8.89 4.24 -1.63
N VAL A 36 -7.90 3.49 -1.18
CA VAL A 36 -8.06 2.42 -0.19
C VAL A 36 -7.11 2.67 0.96
N TYR A 37 -7.64 2.63 2.17
CA TYR A 37 -6.87 2.69 3.41
C TYR A 37 -6.82 1.31 4.04
N VAL A 38 -5.62 0.91 4.44
CA VAL A 38 -5.37 -0.41 5.02
C VAL A 38 -4.63 -0.24 6.32
N LYS A 39 -5.22 -0.66 7.43
CA LYS A 39 -4.47 -0.87 8.66
C LYS A 39 -3.84 -2.25 8.62
N LEU A 40 -2.56 -2.35 8.94
CA LEU A 40 -1.77 -3.58 8.99
C LEU A 40 -1.24 -3.80 10.41
N SER A 41 -1.25 -5.06 10.85
CA SER A 41 -0.73 -5.47 12.16
C SER A 41 0.40 -6.49 11.93
N PRO A 42 1.68 -6.08 11.97
CA PRO A 42 2.82 -7.00 11.82
C PRO A 42 2.82 -8.07 12.92
N ALA A 43 3.19 -9.32 12.59
CA ALA A 43 3.08 -10.44 13.52
C ALA A 43 3.96 -10.32 14.78
N LYS A 44 5.05 -9.55 14.71
CA LYS A 44 6.06 -9.40 15.77
C LYS A 44 6.16 -7.98 16.32
N SER A 45 5.14 -7.16 16.08
CA SER A 45 5.11 -5.77 16.51
C SER A 45 3.78 -5.43 17.18
N PRO A 46 3.78 -4.66 18.28
CA PRO A 46 2.55 -4.02 18.76
C PRO A 46 2.10 -2.85 17.88
N ASP A 47 2.95 -2.34 16.99
CA ASP A 47 2.67 -1.17 16.17
C ASP A 47 1.70 -1.52 15.03
N GLU A 48 0.63 -0.75 14.90
CA GLU A 48 -0.20 -0.75 13.70
C GLU A 48 0.37 0.21 12.65
N TYR A 49 0.28 -0.16 11.37
CA TYR A 49 0.64 0.70 10.25
C TYR A 49 -0.58 1.03 9.42
N CYS A 50 -0.66 2.24 8.87
CA CYS A 50 -1.67 2.63 7.88
C CYS A 50 -1.00 2.75 6.52
N LEU A 51 -1.59 2.10 5.52
CA LEU A 51 -1.28 2.31 4.12
C LEU A 51 -2.41 3.04 3.43
N ARG A 52 -2.04 3.87 2.47
CA ARG A 52 -2.94 4.42 1.46
C ARG A 52 -2.53 3.88 0.09
N LEU A 53 -3.49 3.31 -0.62
CA LEU A 53 -3.39 2.97 -2.04
C LEU A 53 -4.22 4.00 -2.81
N ASP A 54 -3.58 4.73 -3.72
CA ASP A 54 -4.21 5.76 -4.55
C ASP A 54 -4.11 5.37 -6.03
N PHE A 55 -5.24 4.99 -6.62
CA PHE A 55 -5.34 4.60 -8.03
C PHE A 55 -5.44 5.78 -8.99
N GLY A 56 -5.47 7.03 -8.50
CA GLY A 56 -5.58 8.23 -9.33
C GLY A 56 -6.93 8.26 -10.05
N GLU A 57 -6.90 8.26 -11.39
CA GLU A 57 -8.11 8.38 -12.21
C GLU A 57 -8.72 7.02 -12.60
N SER A 58 -7.94 5.93 -12.65
CA SER A 58 -8.42 4.59 -13.00
C SER A 58 -7.40 3.48 -12.68
N LEU A 59 -7.88 2.23 -12.56
CA LEU A 59 -7.01 1.04 -12.46
C LEU A 59 -6.32 0.74 -13.78
N SER A 60 -6.93 1.12 -14.90
CA SER A 60 -6.36 0.99 -16.24
C SER A 60 -5.15 1.90 -16.47
N SER A 61 -5.03 3.00 -15.72
CA SER A 61 -3.90 3.94 -15.82
C SER A 61 -2.60 3.35 -15.25
N GLY A 62 -2.71 2.30 -14.43
CA GLY A 62 -1.56 1.63 -13.84
C GLY A 62 -1.78 1.24 -12.38
N PRO A 63 -0.73 0.78 -11.69
CA PRO A 63 -0.78 0.50 -10.27
C PRO A 63 -1.09 1.72 -9.42
N PRO A 64 -1.54 1.50 -8.17
CA PRO A 64 -1.72 2.57 -7.21
C PRO A 64 -0.36 3.17 -6.81
N SER A 65 -0.38 4.45 -6.46
CA SER A 65 0.63 4.98 -5.54
C SER A 65 0.40 4.36 -4.16
N VAL A 66 1.47 3.97 -3.48
CA VAL A 66 1.36 3.32 -2.16
C VAL A 66 2.23 4.07 -1.16
N THR A 67 1.59 4.62 -0.13
CA THR A 67 2.24 5.42 0.91
C THR A 67 1.81 4.96 2.29
N PHE A 68 2.68 5.16 3.29
CA PHE A 68 2.29 5.05 4.69
C PHE A 68 1.67 6.36 5.19
N CYS A 69 0.64 6.22 6.03
CA CYS A 69 -0.14 7.29 6.64
C CYS A 69 -0.18 7.15 8.15
N ASP A 70 -0.58 8.22 8.82
CA ASP A 70 -0.92 8.19 10.23
C ASP A 70 -2.22 7.37 10.41
N PRO A 71 -2.26 6.39 11.34
CA PRO A 71 -3.40 5.47 11.47
C PRO A 71 -4.67 6.10 12.06
N GLU A 72 -4.57 7.29 12.66
CA GLU A 72 -5.72 7.99 13.26
C GLU A 72 -6.27 9.06 12.34
N SER A 73 -5.40 9.97 11.88
CA SER A 73 -5.72 11.12 11.04
C SER A 73 -5.70 10.82 9.54
N LEU A 74 -5.09 9.71 9.12
CA LEU A 74 -4.84 9.35 7.71
C LEU A 74 -3.97 10.36 6.95
N ALA A 75 -3.30 11.26 7.67
CA ALA A 75 -2.37 12.22 7.11
C ALA A 75 -1.11 11.51 6.57
N GLU A 76 -0.45 12.13 5.60
CA GLU A 76 0.75 11.58 4.96
C GLU A 76 1.96 12.46 5.20
N GLY A 77 3.14 11.92 4.86
CA GLY A 77 4.39 12.68 4.80
C GLY A 77 5.20 12.65 6.09
N SER A 78 4.68 12.05 7.16
CA SER A 78 5.46 11.82 8.37
C SER A 78 6.44 10.65 8.17
N PRO A 79 7.75 10.84 8.40
CA PRO A 79 8.72 9.75 8.38
C PRO A 79 8.38 8.64 9.38
N ARG A 80 7.72 9.00 10.50
CA ARG A 80 7.37 8.11 11.62
C ARG A 80 6.26 7.10 11.29
N ASP A 81 5.54 7.32 10.20
CA ASP A 81 4.54 6.37 9.71
C ASP A 81 5.19 5.22 8.96
N TRP A 82 6.47 5.36 8.59
CA TRP A 82 7.20 4.36 7.87
C TRP A 82 7.94 3.42 8.81
N PRO A 83 8.00 2.12 8.48
CA PRO A 83 8.84 1.19 9.19
C PRO A 83 10.33 1.51 8.96
N ALA A 84 11.13 1.40 10.01
CA ALA A 84 12.56 1.63 9.99
C ALA A 84 13.32 0.50 9.28
N ASN A 85 14.51 0.80 8.77
CA ASN A 85 15.49 -0.14 8.21
C ASN A 85 15.00 -1.02 7.05
N LEU A 86 13.90 -0.67 6.38
CA LEU A 86 13.35 -1.40 5.24
C LEU A 86 13.80 -0.83 3.87
N THR A 87 15.08 -0.49 3.75
CA THR A 87 15.67 0.19 2.58
C THR A 87 15.67 -0.65 1.29
N GLN A 88 15.60 -1.98 1.41
CA GLN A 88 15.53 -2.89 0.26
C GLN A 88 14.20 -2.79 -0.50
N PHE A 89 13.13 -2.35 0.16
CA PHE A 89 11.79 -2.22 -0.42
C PHE A 89 11.33 -0.76 -0.48
N PHE A 90 11.77 0.06 0.47
CA PHE A 90 11.45 1.47 0.59
C PHE A 90 12.70 2.27 0.27
N LYS A 91 12.83 2.66 -0.99
CA LYS A 91 14.04 3.31 -1.51
C LYS A 91 14.37 4.60 -0.75
N HIS A 92 13.32 5.30 -0.31
CA HIS A 92 13.43 6.49 0.53
C HIS A 92 12.27 6.48 1.54
N PRO A 93 12.49 6.39 2.86
CA PRO A 93 11.49 6.84 3.82
C PRO A 93 11.30 8.37 3.65
N PRO A 94 10.13 8.94 3.95
CA PRO A 94 9.90 10.36 3.74
C PRO A 94 10.92 11.19 4.51
N GLY A 95 11.58 12.08 3.77
CA GLY A 95 12.22 13.32 4.21
C GLY A 95 11.82 14.42 3.22
N ASN A 96 12.52 15.57 3.18
CA ASN A 96 12.29 16.74 2.30
C ASN A 96 12.36 16.41 0.78
N GLY A 97 11.49 15.54 0.27
CA GLY A 97 11.50 15.01 -1.09
C GLY A 97 10.57 13.81 -1.36
N GLY A 98 9.89 13.26 -0.35
CA GLY A 98 8.87 12.22 -0.54
C GLY A 98 9.42 10.80 -0.56
N GLY A 99 8.89 9.95 0.32
CA GLY A 99 9.23 8.54 0.37
C GLY A 99 8.31 7.70 -0.52
N TRP A 100 8.85 6.69 -1.20
CA TRP A 100 8.08 5.81 -2.07
C TRP A 100 8.58 4.37 -2.06
N ILE A 101 7.67 3.45 -2.37
CA ILE A 101 7.93 2.01 -2.39
C ILE A 101 8.38 1.60 -3.80
N CYS A 102 9.55 0.99 -3.91
CA CYS A 102 10.15 0.62 -5.20
C CYS A 102 9.79 -0.81 -5.58
N ASN A 103 8.58 -1.01 -6.10
CA ASN A 103 8.10 -2.33 -6.51
C ASN A 103 7.25 -2.28 -7.79
N GLU A 104 7.13 -3.40 -8.50
CA GLU A 104 6.37 -3.50 -9.75
C GLU A 104 4.86 -3.29 -9.57
N TRP A 105 4.36 -3.39 -8.34
CA TRP A 105 2.96 -3.16 -7.99
C TRP A 105 2.68 -1.74 -7.49
N THR A 106 3.64 -0.81 -7.57
CA THR A 106 3.44 0.62 -7.30
C THR A 106 3.62 1.50 -8.53
N ARG A 107 2.96 2.65 -8.55
CA ARG A 107 3.09 3.67 -9.60
C ARG A 107 4.53 4.17 -9.70
N GLU A 108 5.11 4.56 -8.58
CA GLU A 108 6.44 5.14 -8.49
C GLU A 108 7.52 4.12 -8.92
N GLY A 109 7.36 2.85 -8.53
CA GLY A 109 8.23 1.77 -8.96
C GLY A 109 8.31 1.66 -10.48
N ARG A 110 7.16 1.64 -11.16
CA ARG A 110 7.11 1.54 -12.63
C ARG A 110 7.57 2.79 -13.37
N GLN A 111 7.37 3.97 -12.78
CA GLN A 111 7.92 5.21 -13.34
C GLN A 111 9.46 5.18 -13.34
N HIS A 112 10.07 4.55 -12.34
CA HIS A 112 11.54 4.40 -12.27
C HIS A 112 12.07 3.17 -13.04
N HIS A 113 11.26 2.12 -13.20
CA HIS A 113 11.63 0.85 -13.82
C HIS A 113 10.71 0.52 -15.00
N ALA A 114 11.05 1.03 -16.18
CA ALA A 114 10.24 0.86 -17.39
C ALA A 114 10.05 -0.61 -17.80
N GLU A 115 10.98 -1.49 -17.43
CA GLU A 115 10.92 -2.93 -17.65
C GLU A 115 9.71 -3.58 -16.96
N TRP A 116 9.21 -3.01 -15.86
CA TRP A 116 8.05 -3.52 -15.14
C TRP A 116 6.73 -3.23 -15.85
N ASN A 117 6.68 -2.30 -16.81
CA ASN A 117 5.44 -1.96 -17.51
C ASN A 117 4.77 -3.16 -18.21
N ARG A 118 5.55 -4.16 -18.62
CA ARG A 118 5.04 -5.39 -19.27
C ARG A 118 4.29 -6.34 -18.33
N THR A 119 4.46 -6.22 -17.01
CA THR A 119 3.90 -7.15 -16.02
C THR A 119 2.63 -6.65 -15.33
N TRP A 120 2.04 -5.53 -15.78
CA TRP A 120 0.86 -4.95 -15.11
C TRP A 120 -0.32 -5.90 -15.20
N LYS A 121 -0.97 -6.15 -14.07
CA LYS A 121 -2.25 -6.85 -14.01
C LYS A 121 -3.20 -6.03 -13.17
N THR A 122 -4.38 -5.75 -13.71
CA THR A 122 -5.46 -5.02 -13.02
C THR A 122 -6.30 -5.91 -12.11
N THR A 123 -6.06 -7.22 -12.12
CA THR A 123 -6.78 -8.19 -11.28
C THR A 123 -6.15 -8.29 -9.89
N ARG A 124 -6.98 -8.24 -8.85
CA ARG A 124 -6.59 -8.45 -7.45
C ARG A 124 -5.47 -7.52 -6.97
N VAL A 125 -5.47 -6.28 -7.43
CA VAL A 125 -4.39 -5.33 -7.14
C VAL A 125 -4.32 -5.02 -5.66
N VAL A 126 -5.45 -4.66 -5.04
CA VAL A 126 -5.46 -4.28 -3.62
C VAL A 126 -4.99 -5.47 -2.78
N TRP A 127 -5.53 -6.66 -3.08
CA TRP A 127 -5.11 -7.90 -2.45
C TRP A 127 -3.58 -8.10 -2.55
N ARG A 128 -3.02 -8.05 -3.77
CA ARG A 128 -1.59 -8.28 -4.01
C ARG A 128 -0.71 -7.31 -3.24
N VAL A 129 -1.07 -6.03 -3.23
CA VAL A 129 -0.31 -4.99 -2.51
C VAL A 129 -0.36 -5.24 -1.00
N VAL A 130 -1.56 -5.48 -0.46
CA VAL A 130 -1.75 -5.70 0.97
C VAL A 130 -1.00 -6.92 1.46
N THR A 131 -1.13 -8.06 0.79
CA THR A 131 -0.43 -9.29 1.19
C THR A 131 1.07 -9.14 1.03
N ALA A 132 1.56 -8.50 -0.03
CA ALA A 132 2.99 -8.30 -0.22
C ALA A 132 3.61 -7.43 0.88
N ILE A 133 2.94 -6.34 1.28
CA ILE A 133 3.45 -5.48 2.36
C ILE A 133 3.34 -6.20 3.71
N GLN A 134 2.24 -6.93 3.95
CA GLN A 134 2.08 -7.71 5.18
C GLN A 134 3.22 -8.73 5.34
N ASP A 135 3.54 -9.47 4.28
CA ASP A 135 4.64 -10.44 4.26
C ASP A 135 5.99 -9.77 4.54
N ILE A 136 6.22 -8.57 3.97
CA ILE A 136 7.44 -7.78 4.21
C ILE A 136 7.56 -7.41 5.69
N LEU A 137 6.46 -6.96 6.31
CA LEU A 137 6.40 -6.53 7.71
C LEU A 137 6.53 -7.72 8.68
N ASP A 138 6.07 -8.91 8.30
CA ASP A 138 6.17 -10.12 9.13
C ASP A 138 7.54 -10.78 9.09
N LYS A 139 8.30 -10.56 8.02
CA LYS A 139 9.56 -11.25 7.80
C LYS A 139 10.53 -10.98 8.96
N PRO A 140 11.12 -12.02 9.57
CA PRO A 140 12.08 -11.83 10.65
C PRO A 140 13.28 -10.98 10.21
N GLY A 141 13.67 -10.00 11.03
CA GLY A 141 14.80 -9.10 10.75
C GLY A 141 14.49 -7.90 9.86
N ASN A 142 13.29 -7.84 9.27
CA ASN A 142 12.82 -6.69 8.49
C ASN A 142 12.18 -5.60 9.38
N TYR A 143 11.51 -6.01 10.47
CA TYR A 143 10.89 -5.09 11.40
C TYR A 143 11.87 -4.66 12.50
N THR A 144 12.14 -3.36 12.59
CA THR A 144 12.97 -2.77 13.66
C THR A 144 12.29 -1.61 14.39
N GLY A 145 10.97 -1.43 14.22
CA GLY A 145 10.23 -0.27 14.72
C GLY A 145 9.88 0.75 13.63
N ARG A 146 9.31 1.89 14.02
CA ARG A 146 9.10 3.08 13.19
C ARG A 146 10.36 3.94 13.08
N ASN A 147 10.47 4.77 12.04
CA ASN A 147 11.50 5.82 12.03
C ASN A 147 11.26 6.81 13.18
N GLN A 148 12.34 7.33 13.78
CA GLN A 148 12.28 8.31 14.88
C GLN A 148 12.16 9.74 14.38
#